data_AF-A0A499V0N6-F1
#
_entry.id   AF-A0A499V0N6-F1
#
_cell.length_a   1.000
_cell.length_b   1.000
_cell.length_c   1.000
_cell.angle_alpha   90.00
_cell.angle_beta   90.00
_cell.angle_gamma   90.00
#
_symmetry.space_group_name_H-M   'P 1'
#
loop_
_entity.id
_entity.type
_entity.pdbx_description
1 polymer ?
#
loop_
_entity_poly.entity_id
_entity_poly.type
_entity_poly.pdbx_seq_one_letter_code
_entity_poly.pdbx_strand_id
1 'polypeptide(L)'
;MSDVLPAWTAITDWLAVHAPASHATLRPGAAVADVRSAEDALGMGLPVDLVTLLTMCDGTVDASALDRDPDEYDPGLFLAQHHLLPLEEIAQVRGRGGNIDPFWGSWVPFAVTDYSLPPWGGLAIDVGAEPMCR
;
A
#
# COMPACT_ATOMS: atom_id res chain seq x y z
N MET A 1 -14.48 8.09 -14.38
CA MET A 1 -14.25 8.72 -13.06
C MET A 1 -13.72 7.62 -12.18
N SER A 2 -12.63 7.85 -11.44
CA SER A 2 -12.07 6.83 -10.56
C SER A 2 -13.06 6.51 -9.44
N ASP A 3 -13.37 5.24 -9.25
CA ASP A 3 -14.25 4.76 -8.17
C ASP A 3 -13.52 4.64 -6.83
N VAL A 4 -12.21 4.93 -6.79
CA VAL A 4 -11.37 4.84 -5.59
C VAL A 4 -11.83 5.80 -4.49
N LEU A 5 -12.07 7.08 -4.83
CA LEU A 5 -12.49 8.08 -3.85
C LEU A 5 -13.79 7.70 -3.13
N PRO A 6 -14.91 7.43 -3.83
CA PRO A 6 -16.15 7.08 -3.13
C PRO A 6 -16.03 5.77 -2.36
N ALA A 7 -15.29 4.78 -2.86
CA ALA A 7 -15.06 3.54 -2.14
C ALA A 7 -14.24 3.76 -0.86
N TRP A 8 -13.15 4.55 -0.95
CA TRP A 8 -12.29 4.83 0.19
C TRP A 8 -13.02 5.60 1.29
N THR A 9 -13.78 6.64 0.92
CA THR A 9 -14.60 7.38 1.89
C THR A 9 -15.61 6.47 2.60
N ALA A 10 -16.29 5.58 1.87
CA ALA A 10 -17.23 4.64 2.47
C ALA A 10 -16.55 3.68 3.46
N ILE A 11 -15.33 3.22 3.14
CA ILE A 11 -14.54 2.36 4.03
C ILE A 11 -14.15 3.13 5.29
N THR A 12 -13.57 4.33 5.16
CA THR A 12 -13.09 5.10 6.32
C THR A 12 -14.25 5.53 7.23
N ASP A 13 -15.37 5.95 6.67
CA ASP A 13 -16.57 6.30 7.44
C ASP A 13 -17.11 5.10 8.22
N TRP A 14 -17.11 3.91 7.60
CA TRP A 14 -17.51 2.68 8.28
C TRP A 14 -16.55 2.32 9.41
N LEU A 15 -15.24 2.40 9.18
CA LEU A 15 -14.22 2.12 10.20
C LEU A 15 -14.34 3.06 11.40
N ALA A 16 -14.59 4.35 11.17
CA ALA A 16 -14.73 5.33 12.24
C ALA A 16 -15.84 4.96 13.24
N VAL A 17 -16.91 4.30 12.78
CA VAL A 17 -18.06 3.90 13.60
C VAL A 17 -17.90 2.48 14.16
N HIS A 18 -17.42 1.54 13.34
CA HIS A 18 -17.51 0.10 13.64
C HIS A 18 -16.17 -0.53 14.03
N ALA A 19 -15.05 0.07 13.65
CA ALA A 19 -13.72 -0.40 14.01
C ALA A 19 -12.78 0.80 14.32
N PRO A 20 -13.03 1.58 15.38
CA PRO A 20 -12.27 2.80 15.65
C PRO A 20 -10.76 2.56 15.84
N ALA A 21 -10.39 1.39 16.35
CA ALA A 21 -8.98 0.98 16.46
C ALA A 21 -8.32 0.86 15.09
N SER A 22 -9.00 0.26 14.10
CA SER A 22 -8.53 0.19 12.71
C SER A 22 -8.48 1.56 12.06
N HIS A 23 -9.52 2.39 12.26
CA HIS A 23 -9.51 3.77 11.78
C HIS A 23 -8.32 4.58 12.32
N ALA A 24 -7.94 4.37 13.59
CA ALA A 24 -6.82 5.06 14.20
C ALA A 24 -5.45 4.66 13.62
N THR A 25 -5.36 3.54 12.89
CA THR A 25 -4.13 3.14 12.20
C THR A 25 -3.92 3.87 10.88
N LEU A 26 -4.96 4.51 10.32
CA LEU A 26 -4.87 5.18 9.03
C LEU A 26 -3.94 6.39 9.13
N ARG A 27 -2.92 6.43 8.26
CA ARG A 27 -2.02 7.58 8.16
C ARG A 27 -2.73 8.72 7.42
N PRO A 28 -2.35 9.98 7.69
CA PRO A 28 -2.73 11.09 6.83
C PRO A 28 -2.34 10.81 5.37
N GLY A 29 -3.05 11.44 4.44
CA GLY A 29 -2.71 11.36 3.03
C GLY A 29 -1.30 11.86 2.70
N ALA A 30 -0.65 11.21 1.75
CA ALA A 30 0.67 11.58 1.27
C ALA A 30 0.67 12.95 0.57
N ALA A 31 1.77 13.69 0.69
CA ALA A 31 1.95 14.88 -0.12
C ALA A 31 2.28 14.49 -1.57
N VAL A 32 1.85 15.31 -2.53
CA VAL A 32 2.18 15.12 -3.95
C VAL A 32 3.69 15.07 -4.20
N ALA A 33 4.49 15.77 -3.39
CA ALA A 33 5.95 15.73 -3.46
C ALA A 33 6.52 14.37 -3.03
N ASP A 34 5.90 13.71 -2.05
CA ASP A 34 6.32 12.39 -1.57
C ASP A 34 5.98 11.32 -2.62
N VAL A 35 4.81 11.42 -3.25
CA VAL A 35 4.42 10.55 -4.38
C VAL A 35 5.46 10.61 -5.50
N ARG A 36 5.86 11.83 -5.92
CA ARG A 36 6.88 12.00 -6.96
C ARG A 36 8.23 11.43 -6.55
N SER A 37 8.62 11.66 -5.30
CA SER A 37 9.88 11.11 -4.77
C SER A 37 9.87 9.57 -4.77
N ALA A 38 8.72 8.97 -4.48
CA ALA A 38 8.53 7.52 -4.55
C ALA A 38 8.57 7.00 -6.00
N GLU A 39 7.91 7.66 -6.95
CA GLU A 39 7.97 7.34 -8.38
C GLU A 39 9.40 7.40 -8.92
N ASP A 40 10.15 8.44 -8.55
CA ASP A 40 11.56 8.61 -8.92
C ASP A 40 12.42 7.49 -8.33
N ALA A 41 12.20 7.11 -7.06
CA ALA A 41 12.91 6.02 -6.40
C ALA A 41 12.57 4.64 -7.00
N LEU A 42 11.32 4.44 -7.44
CA LEU A 42 10.87 3.21 -8.09
C LEU A 42 11.32 3.12 -9.56
N GLY A 43 11.64 4.26 -10.18
CA GLY A 43 11.95 4.37 -11.60
C GLY A 43 10.73 4.16 -12.51
N MET A 44 9.52 4.37 -12.00
CA MET A 44 8.26 4.13 -12.71
C MET A 44 7.13 4.98 -12.11
N GLY A 45 6.16 5.33 -12.94
CA GLY A 45 4.94 6.02 -12.49
C GLY A 45 4.01 5.09 -11.71
N LEU A 46 3.36 5.61 -10.68
CA LEU A 46 2.31 4.91 -9.97
C LEU A 46 0.97 5.06 -10.72
N PRO A 47 0.10 4.04 -10.73
CA PRO A 47 -1.24 4.17 -11.27
C PRO A 47 -2.00 5.34 -10.65
N VAL A 48 -2.75 6.09 -11.47
CA VAL A 48 -3.55 7.24 -11.01
C VAL A 48 -4.48 6.90 -9.85
N ASP A 49 -5.05 5.70 -9.87
CA ASP A 49 -5.95 5.20 -8.82
C ASP A 49 -5.20 4.92 -7.51
N LEU A 50 -3.97 4.41 -7.58
CA LEU A 50 -3.11 4.20 -6.42
C LEU A 50 -2.61 5.53 -5.84
N VAL A 51 -2.22 6.48 -6.71
CA VAL A 51 -1.85 7.84 -6.27
C VAL A 51 -3.01 8.52 -5.56
N THR A 52 -4.23 8.37 -6.10
CA THR A 52 -5.46 8.91 -5.51
C THR A 52 -5.69 8.33 -4.12
N LEU A 53 -5.54 7.00 -3.96
CA LEU A 53 -5.66 6.34 -2.67
C LEU A 53 -4.61 6.85 -1.67
N LEU A 54 -3.33 6.88 -2.07
CA LEU A 54 -2.23 7.26 -1.17
C LEU A 54 -2.26 8.74 -0.77
N THR A 55 -2.78 9.62 -1.64
CA THR A 55 -3.01 11.03 -1.30
C THR A 55 -4.15 11.21 -0.30
N MET A 56 -5.02 10.22 -0.13
CA MET A 56 -6.07 10.21 0.90
C MET A 56 -5.59 9.54 2.19
N CYS A 57 -4.78 8.49 2.08
CA CYS A 57 -4.22 7.74 3.19
C CYS A 57 -2.88 7.12 2.79
N ASP A 58 -1.78 7.60 3.37
CA ASP A 58 -0.44 7.07 3.14
C ASP A 58 -0.21 5.78 3.94
N GLY A 59 -1.04 4.75 3.70
CA GLY A 59 -0.93 3.47 4.37
C GLY A 59 -1.46 3.43 5.80
N THR A 60 -1.20 2.30 6.47
CA THR A 60 -1.46 2.12 7.90
C THR A 60 -0.17 2.24 8.70
N VAL A 61 -0.27 2.68 9.94
CA VAL A 61 0.80 2.52 10.93
C VAL A 61 1.06 1.03 11.10
N ASP A 62 2.33 0.64 10.99
CA ASP A 62 2.76 -0.72 11.29
C ASP A 62 2.53 -1.00 12.78
N ALA A 63 1.51 -1.80 13.05
CA ALA A 63 1.14 -2.19 14.39
C ALA A 63 2.10 -3.24 14.99
N SER A 64 2.94 -3.88 14.17
CA SER A 64 4.02 -4.76 14.65
C SER A 64 5.16 -3.97 15.33
N ALA A 65 5.25 -2.66 15.08
CA ALA A 65 6.14 -1.75 15.80
C ALA A 65 5.62 -1.38 17.20
N LEU A 66 4.36 -1.68 17.51
CA LEU A 66 3.80 -1.60 18.84
C LEU A 66 4.09 -2.95 19.50
N ASP A 67 4.75 -2.96 20.66
CA ASP A 67 5.06 -4.15 21.47
C ASP A 67 3.76 -4.88 21.90
N ARG A 68 3.14 -5.58 20.94
CA ARG A 68 1.83 -6.23 21.03
C ARG A 68 2.01 -7.73 21.11
N ASP A 69 1.02 -8.35 21.75
CA ASP A 69 0.89 -9.80 21.75
C ASP A 69 0.63 -10.27 20.30
N PRO A 70 1.42 -11.21 19.75
CA PRO A 70 1.22 -11.73 18.39
C PRO A 70 -0.13 -12.46 18.20
N ASP A 71 -0.79 -12.88 19.28
CA ASP A 71 -2.13 -13.45 19.25
C ASP A 71 -3.24 -12.37 19.31
N GLU A 72 -2.89 -11.10 19.52
CA GLU A 72 -3.82 -9.97 19.51
C GLU A 72 -4.18 -9.57 18.07
N TYR A 73 -5.46 -9.24 17.86
CA TYR A 73 -5.94 -8.74 16.58
C TYR A 73 -5.21 -7.46 16.17
N ASP A 74 -4.55 -7.49 15.00
CA ASP A 74 -3.94 -6.29 14.44
C ASP A 74 -5.01 -5.40 13.77
N PRO A 75 -5.27 -4.19 14.31
CA PRO A 75 -6.23 -3.26 13.74
C PRO A 75 -5.86 -2.75 12.33
N GLY A 76 -4.59 -2.81 11.91
CA GLY A 76 -4.15 -2.40 10.59
C GLY A 76 -4.49 -3.40 9.48
N LEU A 77 -4.82 -4.66 9.81
CA LEU A 77 -5.21 -5.71 8.85
C LEU A 77 -6.68 -5.62 8.39
N PHE A 78 -7.23 -4.41 8.29
CA PHE A 78 -8.65 -4.22 7.98
C PHE A 78 -8.98 -4.41 6.49
N LEU A 79 -7.99 -4.23 5.59
CA LEU A 79 -8.19 -4.31 4.14
C LEU A 79 -8.13 -5.78 3.69
N ALA A 80 -9.17 -6.54 4.04
CA ALA A 80 -9.23 -7.98 3.78
C ALA A 80 -7.99 -8.72 4.31
N GLN A 81 -7.62 -8.47 5.58
CA GLN A 81 -6.45 -9.05 6.24
C GLN A 81 -5.10 -8.55 5.70
N HIS A 82 -5.06 -7.34 5.14
CA HIS A 82 -3.82 -6.67 4.70
C HIS A 82 -3.73 -5.27 5.29
N HIS A 83 -2.51 -4.83 5.55
CA HIS A 83 -2.11 -3.44 5.74
C HIS A 83 -2.04 -2.73 4.40
N LEU A 84 -2.52 -1.48 4.33
CA LEU A 84 -2.21 -0.60 3.22
C LEU A 84 -0.77 -0.11 3.38
N LEU A 85 0.05 -0.29 2.34
CA LEU A 85 1.45 0.14 2.39
C LEU A 85 1.55 1.67 2.31
N PRO A 86 2.34 2.31 3.19
CA PRO A 86 2.78 3.69 2.97
C PRO A 86 3.75 3.75 1.78
N LEU A 87 3.86 4.92 1.14
CA LEU A 87 4.74 5.14 -0.02
C LEU A 87 6.17 4.65 0.20
N GLU A 88 6.71 4.88 1.40
CA GLU A 88 8.07 4.50 1.78
C GLU A 88 8.29 2.97 1.79
N GLU A 89 7.25 2.19 2.06
CA GLU A 89 7.31 0.73 2.12
C GLU A 89 7.03 0.08 0.76
N ILE A 90 6.33 0.75 -0.16
CA ILE A 90 6.10 0.23 -1.52
C ILE A 90 7.43 -0.10 -2.21
N ALA A 91 8.41 0.81 -2.13
CA ALA A 91 9.74 0.60 -2.69
C ALA A 91 10.52 -0.50 -1.97
N GLN A 92 10.43 -0.56 -0.64
CA GLN A 92 11.12 -1.57 0.16
C GLN A 92 10.59 -2.97 -0.10
N VAL A 93 9.27 -3.17 -0.02
CA VAL A 93 8.60 -4.46 -0.29
C VAL A 93 8.91 -4.92 -1.70
N ARG A 94 8.84 -4.02 -2.70
CA ARG A 94 9.21 -4.36 -4.08
C ARG A 94 10.67 -4.81 -4.19
N GLY A 95 11.60 -4.14 -3.48
CA GLY A 95 13.01 -4.49 -3.46
C GLY A 95 13.34 -5.83 -2.78
N ARG A 96 12.52 -6.28 -1.82
CA ARG A 96 12.73 -7.56 -1.08
C ARG A 96 12.59 -8.80 -1.94
N GLY A 97 11.83 -8.72 -3.03
CA GLY A 97 11.78 -9.78 -4.03
C GLY A 97 13.12 -9.99 -4.74
N GLY A 98 14.04 -9.01 -4.70
CA GLY A 98 15.25 -9.02 -5.51
C GLY A 98 14.96 -8.98 -7.02
N ASN A 99 15.98 -9.23 -7.85
CA ASN A 99 15.86 -9.36 -9.31
C ASN A 99 15.46 -10.79 -9.75
N ILE A 100 14.80 -11.56 -8.89
CA ILE A 100 14.71 -13.01 -9.07
C ILE A 100 13.74 -13.41 -10.20
N ASP A 101 12.82 -12.52 -10.58
CA ASP A 101 11.85 -12.79 -11.65
C ASP A 101 11.40 -11.51 -12.37
N PRO A 102 11.70 -11.36 -13.68
CA PRO A 102 11.26 -10.24 -14.51
C PRO A 102 9.74 -10.04 -14.53
N PHE A 103 8.94 -11.07 -14.25
CA PHE A 103 7.48 -10.96 -14.19
C PHE A 103 7.02 -9.89 -13.20
N TRP A 104 7.67 -9.79 -12.03
CA TRP A 104 7.33 -8.80 -11.00
C TRP A 104 7.87 -7.39 -11.30
N GLY A 105 8.61 -7.22 -12.39
CA GLY A 105 9.22 -5.95 -12.78
C GLY A 105 8.20 -4.84 -13.03
N SER A 106 6.98 -5.15 -13.48
CA SER A 106 5.91 -4.17 -13.67
C SER A 106 4.89 -4.13 -12.53
N TRP A 107 5.09 -4.89 -11.45
CA TRP A 107 4.13 -4.96 -10.36
C TRP A 107 4.49 -3.99 -9.25
N VAL A 108 3.50 -3.26 -8.77
CA VAL A 108 3.60 -2.33 -7.65
C VAL A 108 2.79 -2.89 -6.47
N PRO A 109 3.45 -3.32 -5.38
CA PRO A 109 2.73 -3.74 -4.18
C PRO A 109 2.04 -2.54 -3.54
N PHE A 110 0.81 -2.73 -3.04
CA PHE A 110 0.09 -1.68 -2.32
C PHE A 110 -0.50 -2.16 -0.99
N ALA A 111 -0.55 -3.47 -0.74
CA ALA A 111 -0.96 -3.99 0.55
C ALA A 111 -0.22 -5.28 0.91
N VAL A 112 0.03 -5.53 2.20
CA VAL A 112 0.74 -6.72 2.70
C VAL A 112 0.07 -7.27 3.96
N THR A 113 0.17 -8.58 4.19
CA THR A 113 -0.24 -9.17 5.47
C THR A 113 0.84 -9.03 6.54
N ASP A 114 2.10 -8.89 6.11
CA ASP A 114 3.28 -8.68 6.93
C ASP A 114 4.32 -7.91 6.11
N TYR A 115 4.86 -6.83 6.66
CA TYR A 115 5.90 -6.00 6.03
C TYR A 115 7.20 -6.77 5.77
N SER A 116 7.39 -7.93 6.42
CA SER A 116 8.49 -8.86 6.18
C SER A 116 8.46 -9.49 4.78
N LEU A 117 7.27 -9.58 4.18
CA LEU A 117 7.03 -10.40 3.00
C LEU A 117 7.55 -9.77 1.69
N PRO A 118 7.89 -10.61 0.69
CA PRO A 118 8.15 -10.18 -0.68
C PRO A 118 6.87 -9.67 -1.36
N PRO A 119 6.96 -9.02 -2.52
CA PRO A 119 5.82 -8.33 -3.14
C PRO A 119 4.67 -9.27 -3.57
N TRP A 120 4.91 -10.57 -3.72
CA TRP A 120 3.88 -11.58 -3.98
C TRP A 120 3.17 -12.09 -2.72
N GLY A 121 3.61 -11.66 -1.52
CA GLY A 121 2.97 -11.98 -0.24
C GLY A 121 1.79 -11.07 0.11
N GLY A 122 1.34 -10.24 -0.82
CA GLY A 122 0.26 -9.28 -0.60
C GLY A 122 -0.50 -8.94 -1.89
N LEU A 123 -1.09 -7.75 -1.93
CA LEU A 123 -1.81 -7.23 -3.10
C LEU A 123 -0.90 -6.31 -3.89
N ALA A 124 -0.87 -6.51 -5.20
CA ALA A 124 -0.08 -5.72 -6.14
C ALA A 124 -0.89 -5.39 -7.39
N ILE A 125 -0.55 -4.26 -8.03
CA ILE A 125 -1.12 -3.81 -9.29
C ILE A 125 -0.07 -3.97 -10.38
N ASP A 126 -0.43 -4.63 -11.48
CA ASP A 126 0.38 -4.65 -12.70
C ASP A 126 0.22 -3.30 -13.42
N VAL A 127 1.30 -2.54 -13.57
CA VAL A 127 1.29 -1.29 -14.33
C VAL A 127 1.56 -1.50 -15.82
N GLY A 128 1.83 -2.74 -16.22
CA GLY A 128 2.33 -3.10 -17.54
C GLY A 128 3.79 -2.69 -17.69
N ALA A 129 4.63 -3.61 -18.17
CA ALA A 129 5.87 -3.18 -18.80
C ALA A 129 5.47 -2.50 -20.10
N GLU A 130 5.88 -1.24 -20.35
CA GLU A 130 5.89 -0.76 -21.72
C GLU A 130 6.62 -1.81 -22.56
N PRO A 131 6.09 -2.24 -23.72
CA PRO A 131 6.79 -3.18 -24.55
C PRO A 131 8.11 -2.51 -24.90
N MET A 132 9.20 -3.05 -24.35
CA MET A 132 10.56 -2.69 -24.71
C MET A 132 10.61 -2.79 -26.24
N CYS A 133 10.61 -1.65 -26.91
CA CYS A 133 10.64 -1.59 -28.37
C CYS A 133 11.78 -2.49 -28.84
N ARG A 134 11.39 -3.48 -29.64
CA ARG A 134 12.23 -4.54 -30.20
C ARG A 134 13.53 -4.05 -30.81
#